data_AF-A0A1G5GG84-F1
#
_entry.id   AF-A0A1G5GG84-F1
#
_cell.length_a   1.000
_cell.length_b   1.000
_cell.length_c   1.000
_cell.angle_alpha   90.00
_cell.angle_beta   90.00
_cell.angle_gamma   90.00
#
_symmetry.space_group_name_H-M   'P 1'
#
loop_
_entity.id
_entity.type
_entity.pdbx_description
1 polymer ?
#
loop_
_entity_poly.entity_id
_entity_poly.type
_entity_poly.pdbx_seq_one_letter_code
_entity_poly.pdbx_strand_id
1 'polypeptide(L)'
;MPDHMNNNAGDNIRSIIDEFDADIEKDMQDIINKTCSDSDEERVDDELFAEKEVSLGEETESSYGEYEDHDYKNWLFEENVRLKEVERHLEEEKERLEAYEKELDKKAKDVESMSDKFSQEKAQFKDEMNILTGQVTRERQRLKQDEQFFDQKMEILKAGFADLDKAKKELEAEKRRYDAQPAAYYDDDDVPGYAMPVARALFAGITNPLMLKKRYKDLVKIYHPDNLAGDQGLFKAITLEYERLQGKIGNEDIG
;
A
#
# COMPACT_ATOMS: atom_id res chain seq x y z
N MET A 1 19.00 0.39 -18.36
CA MET A 1 18.95 1.78 -17.88
C MET A 1 17.90 1.82 -16.79
N PRO A 2 18.23 1.89 -15.49
CA PRO A 2 17.22 1.96 -14.45
C PRO A 2 16.84 3.43 -14.21
N ASP A 3 15.57 3.74 -14.42
CA ASP A 3 15.01 5.07 -14.25
C ASP A 3 14.94 5.48 -12.77
N HIS A 4 15.57 6.61 -12.51
CA HIS A 4 15.50 7.42 -11.30
C HIS A 4 14.12 8.08 -11.18
N MET A 5 13.12 7.44 -10.58
CA MET A 5 11.95 8.11 -9.99
C MET A 5 11.42 7.17 -8.89
N ASN A 6 11.26 7.52 -7.62
CA ASN A 6 10.51 8.66 -7.10
C ASN A 6 10.63 8.63 -5.55
N ASN A 7 11.58 9.34 -4.95
CA ASN A 7 11.66 9.57 -3.50
C ASN A 7 10.96 10.87 -3.05
N ASN A 8 10.31 11.57 -3.99
CA ASN A 8 9.88 12.95 -3.82
C ASN A 8 8.75 13.12 -2.78
N ALA A 9 7.88 12.13 -2.58
CA ALA A 9 6.75 12.27 -1.67
C ALA A 9 7.13 12.14 -0.18
N GLY A 10 8.08 11.25 0.15
CA GLY A 10 8.53 11.04 1.53
C GLY A 10 9.45 12.15 2.01
N ASP A 11 10.30 12.65 1.13
CA ASP A 11 11.21 13.77 1.42
C ASP A 11 10.45 15.10 1.55
N ASN A 12 9.36 15.29 0.78
CA ASN A 12 8.51 16.47 0.90
C ASN A 12 7.72 16.49 2.21
N ILE A 13 7.23 15.34 2.69
CA ILE A 13 6.56 15.26 4.00
C ILE A 13 7.54 15.46 5.15
N ARG A 14 8.76 14.90 5.08
CA ARG A 14 9.83 15.19 6.06
C ARG A 14 10.19 16.67 6.10
N SER A 15 10.39 17.28 4.93
CA SER A 15 10.68 18.72 4.83
C SER A 15 9.58 19.58 5.44
N ILE A 16 8.31 19.23 5.23
CA ILE A 16 7.18 19.97 5.82
C ILE A 16 7.16 19.81 7.34
N ILE A 17 7.40 18.60 7.87
CA ILE A 17 7.43 18.37 9.32
C ILE A 17 8.61 19.12 9.98
N ASP A 18 9.77 19.10 9.34
CA ASP A 18 10.97 19.79 9.84
C ASP A 18 10.80 21.33 9.80
N GLU A 19 10.08 21.86 8.79
CA GLU A 19 9.74 23.29 8.68
C GLU A 19 8.73 23.71 9.76
N PHE A 20 7.69 22.90 10.01
CA PHE A 20 6.74 23.14 11.10
C PHE A 20 7.38 23.04 12.50
N ASP A 21 8.32 22.11 12.71
CA ASP A 21 9.04 22.01 13.98
C ASP A 21 9.96 23.24 14.22
N ALA A 22 10.59 23.76 13.17
CA ALA A 22 11.42 24.97 13.25
C ALA A 22 10.60 26.24 13.55
N ASP A 23 9.40 26.36 12.96
CA ASP A 23 8.51 27.50 13.23
C ASP A 23 7.98 27.47 14.68
N ILE A 24 7.65 26.29 15.21
CA ILE A 24 7.22 26.15 16.62
C ILE A 24 8.37 26.50 17.58
N GLU A 25 9.59 26.05 17.29
CA GLU A 25 10.76 26.35 18.14
C GLU A 25 11.09 27.84 18.14
N LYS A 26 10.94 28.52 17.00
CA LYS A 26 11.08 29.96 16.87
C LYS A 26 10.01 30.73 17.66
N ASP A 27 8.75 30.34 17.52
CA ASP A 27 7.65 30.98 18.27
C ASP A 27 7.81 30.80 19.79
N MET A 28 8.30 29.63 20.23
CA MET A 28 8.62 29.41 21.64
C MET A 28 9.77 30.29 22.14
N GLN A 29 10.83 30.47 21.34
CA GLN A 29 11.94 31.37 21.67
C GLN A 29 11.50 32.84 21.71
N ASP A 30 10.62 33.26 20.80
CA ASP A 30 10.07 34.62 20.79
C ASP A 30 9.18 34.89 22.00
N ILE A 31 8.41 33.90 22.47
CA ILE A 31 7.64 34.00 23.72
C ILE A 31 8.56 34.13 24.93
N ILE A 32 9.62 33.31 25.02
CA ILE A 32 10.59 33.35 26.13
C ILE A 32 11.31 34.71 26.19
N ASN A 33 11.80 35.18 25.05
CA ASN A 33 12.50 36.47 24.95
C ASN A 33 11.59 37.64 25.33
N LYS A 34 10.30 37.55 25.00
CA LYS A 34 9.31 38.55 25.37
C LYS A 34 8.99 38.55 26.86
N THR A 35 8.92 37.37 27.50
CA THR A 35 8.69 37.29 28.96
C THR A 35 9.91 37.66 29.80
N CYS A 36 11.14 37.50 29.28
CA CYS A 36 12.36 37.91 29.99
C CYS A 36 12.68 39.41 29.87
N SER A 37 12.03 40.14 28.95
CA SER A 37 12.28 41.58 28.75
C SER A 37 11.47 42.48 29.70
N ASP A 38 10.48 41.94 30.42
CA ASP A 38 9.61 42.69 31.34
C ASP A 38 10.04 42.55 32.83
N SER A 39 11.23 42.00 33.09
CA SER A 39 11.84 42.02 34.43
C SER A 39 12.63 43.31 34.63
N ASP A 40 11.92 44.45 34.71
CA ASP A 40 12.49 45.67 35.25
C ASP A 40 12.82 45.41 36.74
N GLU A 41 14.10 45.18 37.00
CA GLU A 41 14.71 45.20 38.32
C GLU A 41 14.58 46.63 38.87
N GLU A 42 13.44 46.93 39.50
CA GLU A 42 13.30 48.14 40.31
C GLU A 42 14.23 48.00 41.52
N ARG A 43 15.42 48.55 41.33
CA ARG A 43 16.43 48.77 42.35
C ARG A 43 15.82 49.71 43.40
N VAL A 44 15.37 49.14 44.51
CA VAL A 44 15.01 49.91 45.70
C VAL A 44 16.28 50.58 46.20
N ASP A 45 16.36 51.90 46.02
CA ASP A 45 17.41 52.72 46.61
C ASP A 45 17.21 52.72 48.13
N ASP A 46 18.09 52.00 48.85
CA ASP A 46 18.25 52.10 50.30
C ASP A 46 18.74 53.51 50.65
N GLU A 47 17.81 54.45 50.80
CA GLU A 47 18.08 55.73 51.47
C GLU A 47 18.29 55.48 52.97
N LEU A 48 19.57 55.34 53.28
CA LEU A 48 20.27 55.59 54.53
C LEU A 48 19.51 56.55 55.48
N PHE A 49 18.67 56.01 56.36
CA PHE A 49 18.21 56.76 57.54
C PHE A 49 19.40 56.93 58.48
N ALA A 50 20.04 58.10 58.40
CA ALA A 50 20.97 58.55 59.42
C ALA A 50 20.21 58.68 60.75
N GLU A 51 20.47 57.76 61.67
CA GLU A 51 20.15 57.92 63.09
C GLU A 51 20.80 59.21 63.58
N LYS A 52 20.00 60.27 63.65
CA LYS A 52 20.37 61.47 64.38
C LYS A 52 20.07 61.20 65.84
N GLU A 53 21.07 60.72 66.58
CA GLU A 53 21.08 60.77 68.04
C GLU A 53 20.81 62.22 68.48
N VAL A 54 19.58 62.49 68.92
CA VAL A 54 19.27 63.73 69.64
C VAL A 54 19.63 63.49 71.09
N SER A 55 20.81 64.00 71.46
CA SER A 55 21.23 64.25 72.83
C SER A 55 20.15 65.09 73.54
N LEU A 56 19.42 64.46 74.47
CA LEU A 56 18.52 65.16 75.37
C LEU A 56 19.36 65.71 76.54
N GLY A 57 19.68 67.00 76.45
CA GLY A 57 20.21 67.77 77.56
C GLY A 57 19.13 67.99 78.62
N GLU A 58 19.57 67.92 79.87
CA GLU A 58 18.80 68.20 81.07
C GLU A 58 18.23 69.63 81.12
N GLU A 59 17.15 69.73 81.89
CA GLU A 59 16.54 70.92 82.49
C GLU A 59 15.66 71.81 81.60
N THR A 60 14.35 71.80 81.89
CA THR A 60 13.74 72.84 82.73
C THR A 60 12.25 72.53 82.93
N GLU A 61 11.83 72.34 84.19
CA GLU A 61 10.42 72.43 84.58
C GLU A 61 9.94 73.87 84.30
N SER A 62 9.33 74.07 83.14
CA SER A 62 8.68 75.32 82.78
C SER A 62 7.16 75.12 82.78
N SER A 63 6.56 75.63 83.85
CA SER A 63 5.13 75.85 84.02
C SER A 63 4.62 76.82 82.94
N TYR A 64 4.14 76.30 81.81
CA TYR A 64 3.35 77.04 80.82
C TYR A 64 2.45 76.08 80.02
N GLY A 65 1.13 76.26 80.14
CA GLY A 65 0.15 75.93 79.10
C GLY A 65 -0.32 74.48 78.94
N GLU A 66 -1.29 74.05 79.74
CA GLU A 66 -2.10 72.83 79.53
C GLU A 66 -2.86 72.75 78.18
N TYR A 67 -2.68 73.73 77.29
CA TYR A 67 -3.40 73.84 76.02
C TYR A 67 -2.57 73.42 74.78
N GLU A 68 -1.24 73.33 74.84
CA GLU A 68 -0.40 72.87 73.71
C GLU A 68 -0.13 71.35 73.72
N ASP A 69 -0.11 70.73 74.90
CA ASP A 69 0.02 69.27 75.06
C ASP A 69 -1.21 68.51 74.52
N HIS A 70 -2.39 69.11 74.66
CA HIS A 70 -3.64 68.51 74.19
C HIS A 70 -3.69 68.40 72.66
N ASP A 71 -3.22 69.42 71.93
CA ASP A 71 -3.22 69.42 70.46
C ASP A 71 -2.17 68.45 69.89
N TYR A 72 -1.00 68.36 70.52
CA TYR A 72 0.02 67.38 70.14
C TYR A 72 -0.41 65.94 70.41
N LYS A 73 -1.05 65.68 71.55
CA LYS A 73 -1.61 64.37 71.90
C LYS A 73 -2.72 63.96 70.94
N ASN A 74 -3.57 64.90 70.51
CA ASN A 74 -4.59 64.64 69.50
C ASN A 74 -3.96 64.32 68.14
N TRP A 75 -2.95 65.09 67.71
CA TRP A 75 -2.22 64.80 66.47
C TRP A 75 -1.53 63.42 66.50
N LEU A 76 -0.88 63.05 67.59
CA LEU A 76 -0.28 61.72 67.75
C LEU A 76 -1.34 60.62 67.71
N PHE A 77 -2.52 60.85 68.28
CA PHE A 77 -3.60 59.88 68.21
C PHE A 77 -4.11 59.72 66.77
N GLU A 78 -4.35 60.82 66.06
CA GLU A 78 -4.75 60.82 64.65
C GLU A 78 -3.69 60.12 63.77
N GLU A 79 -2.42 60.41 63.98
CA GLU A 79 -1.32 59.80 63.25
C GLU A 79 -1.18 58.30 63.59
N ASN A 80 -1.34 57.90 64.85
CA ASN A 80 -1.38 56.48 65.22
C ASN A 80 -2.56 55.74 64.59
N VAL A 81 -3.73 56.39 64.47
CA VAL A 81 -4.88 55.83 63.77
C VAL A 81 -4.58 55.67 62.28
N ARG A 82 -3.98 56.69 61.65
CA ARG A 82 -3.56 56.64 60.25
C ARG A 82 -2.53 55.53 60.00
N LEU A 83 -1.52 55.41 60.86
CA LEU A 83 -0.47 54.38 60.75
C LEU A 83 -1.05 52.97 60.87
N LYS A 84 -1.96 52.74 61.83
CA LYS A 84 -2.64 51.45 61.97
C LYS A 84 -3.48 51.10 60.76
N GLU A 85 -4.13 52.10 60.15
CA GLU A 85 -4.92 51.89 58.95
C GLU A 85 -4.04 51.54 57.74
N VAL A 86 -2.89 52.22 57.59
CA VAL A 86 -1.89 51.89 56.57
C VAL A 86 -1.30 50.50 56.80
N GLU A 87 -0.98 50.13 58.04
CA GLU A 87 -0.47 48.80 58.40
C GLU A 87 -1.50 47.71 58.05
N ARG A 88 -2.79 47.94 58.37
CA ARG A 88 -3.89 47.04 58.00
C ARG A 88 -4.00 46.88 56.48
N HIS A 89 -3.96 47.98 55.73
CA HIS A 89 -4.01 47.93 54.26
C HIS A 89 -2.81 47.20 53.65
N LEU A 90 -1.61 47.42 54.21
CA LEU A 90 -0.40 46.74 53.74
C LEU A 90 -0.47 45.24 54.00
N GLU A 91 -1.01 44.82 55.14
CA GLU A 91 -1.22 43.40 55.44
C GLU A 91 -2.26 42.76 54.51
N GLU A 92 -3.37 43.45 54.24
CA GLU A 92 -4.39 42.98 53.28
C GLU A 92 -3.82 42.79 51.87
N GLU A 93 -3.01 43.75 51.39
CA GLU A 93 -2.39 43.63 50.07
C GLU A 93 -1.32 42.53 50.03
N LYS A 94 -0.57 42.29 51.11
CA LYS A 94 0.32 41.12 51.21
C LYS A 94 -0.43 39.80 51.11
N GLU A 95 -1.51 39.63 51.87
CA GLU A 95 -2.34 38.42 51.80
C GLU A 95 -2.91 38.20 50.39
N ARG A 96 -3.28 39.30 49.72
CA ARG A 96 -3.77 39.28 48.35
C ARG A 96 -2.71 38.85 47.36
N LEU A 97 -1.48 39.37 47.48
CA LEU A 97 -0.34 38.98 46.65
C LEU A 97 0.00 37.50 46.86
N GLU A 98 0.05 37.02 48.10
CA GLU A 98 0.28 35.59 48.37
C GLU A 98 -0.80 34.69 47.75
N ALA A 99 -2.05 35.14 47.74
CA ALA A 99 -3.14 34.41 47.08
C ALA A 99 -2.95 34.38 45.55
N TYR A 100 -2.54 35.49 44.95
CA TYR A 100 -2.22 35.55 43.52
C TYR A 100 -1.02 34.68 43.15
N GLU A 101 0.05 34.68 43.93
CA GLU A 101 1.22 33.82 43.71
C GLU A 101 0.84 32.34 43.74
N LYS A 102 0.01 31.92 44.72
CA LYS A 102 -0.50 30.54 44.79
C LYS A 102 -1.34 30.17 43.57
N GLU A 103 -2.16 31.10 43.07
CA GLU A 103 -2.96 30.86 41.86
C GLU A 103 -2.08 30.76 40.61
N LEU A 104 -1.05 31.59 40.50
CA LEU A 104 -0.08 31.54 39.40
C LEU A 104 0.72 30.24 39.42
N ASP A 105 1.21 29.78 40.58
CA ASP A 105 1.90 28.49 40.71
C ASP A 105 1.00 27.32 40.28
N LYS A 106 -0.28 27.35 40.66
CA LYS A 106 -1.25 26.34 40.20
C LYS A 106 -1.41 26.36 38.67
N LYS A 107 -1.60 27.55 38.08
CA LYS A 107 -1.73 27.71 36.62
C LYS A 107 -0.47 27.26 35.89
N ALA A 108 0.71 27.57 36.41
CA ALA A 108 1.99 27.14 35.85
C ALA A 108 2.09 25.61 35.83
N LYS A 109 1.76 24.94 36.94
CA LYS A 109 1.72 23.47 37.02
C LYS A 109 0.71 22.84 36.07
N ASP A 110 -0.47 23.45 35.92
CA ASP A 110 -1.48 22.97 34.98
C ASP A 110 -0.97 23.08 33.52
N VAL A 111 -0.32 24.19 33.16
CA VAL A 111 0.29 24.38 31.84
C VAL A 111 1.43 23.39 31.61
N GLU A 112 2.31 23.18 32.58
CA GLU A 112 3.38 22.19 32.51
C GLU A 112 2.82 20.78 32.29
N SER A 113 1.81 20.38 33.06
CA SER A 113 1.16 19.07 32.90
C SER A 113 0.50 18.90 31.53
N MET A 114 -0.10 19.95 30.98
CA MET A 114 -0.67 19.91 29.63
C MET A 114 0.41 19.82 28.55
N SER A 115 1.50 20.57 28.72
CA SER A 115 2.66 20.53 27.82
C SER A 115 3.30 19.13 27.79
N ASP A 116 3.48 18.49 28.95
CA ASP A 116 4.03 17.14 29.04
C ASP A 116 3.14 16.10 28.36
N LYS A 117 1.82 16.17 28.57
CA LYS A 117 0.86 15.29 27.90
C LYS A 117 0.89 15.48 26.38
N PHE A 118 0.91 16.73 25.93
CA PHE A 118 0.98 17.03 24.51
C PHE A 118 2.28 16.52 23.87
N SER A 119 3.41 16.68 24.56
CA SER A 119 4.70 16.14 24.12
C SER A 119 4.68 14.61 24.01
N GLN A 120 4.08 13.94 25.00
CA GLN A 120 3.90 12.49 24.99
C GLN A 120 3.00 12.03 23.83
N GLU A 121 1.88 12.69 23.60
CA GLU A 121 0.98 12.39 22.48
C GLU A 121 1.66 12.63 21.13
N LYS A 122 2.45 13.71 20.98
CA LYS A 122 3.24 13.98 19.77
C LYS A 122 4.24 12.85 19.49
N ALA A 123 4.93 12.36 20.52
CA ALA A 123 5.86 11.25 20.40
C ALA A 123 5.14 9.95 19.98
N GLN A 124 4.03 9.62 20.63
CA GLN A 124 3.21 8.45 20.29
C GLN A 124 2.70 8.52 18.85
N PHE A 125 2.15 9.67 18.44
CA PHE A 125 1.64 9.87 17.10
C PHE A 125 2.75 9.75 16.04
N LYS A 126 3.95 10.25 16.32
CA LYS A 126 5.12 10.11 15.43
C LYS A 126 5.49 8.64 15.25
N ASP A 127 5.49 7.85 16.33
CA ASP A 127 5.77 6.42 16.26
C ASP A 127 4.70 5.66 15.47
N GLU A 128 3.42 5.94 15.71
CA GLU A 128 2.30 5.38 14.95
C GLU A 128 2.39 5.73 13.45
N MET A 129 2.69 7.00 13.14
CA MET A 129 2.90 7.45 11.76
C MET A 129 4.06 6.72 11.08
N ASN A 130 5.17 6.50 11.79
CA ASN A 130 6.30 5.75 11.26
C ASN A 130 5.93 4.29 10.95
N ILE A 131 5.18 3.65 11.84
CA ILE A 131 4.69 2.27 11.66
C ILE A 131 3.76 2.19 10.44
N LEU A 132 2.76 3.08 10.37
CA LEU A 132 1.79 3.12 9.27
C LEU A 132 2.48 3.41 7.95
N THR A 133 3.39 4.38 7.91
CA THR A 133 4.18 4.71 6.70
C THR A 133 4.99 3.50 6.24
N GLY A 134 5.62 2.78 7.17
CA GLY A 134 6.34 1.54 6.88
C GLY A 134 5.43 0.44 6.31
N GLN A 135 4.23 0.26 6.87
CA GLN A 135 3.24 -0.70 6.36
C GLN A 135 2.77 -0.34 4.94
N VAL A 136 2.38 0.92 4.71
CA VAL A 136 1.93 1.41 3.40
C VAL A 136 3.02 1.22 2.35
N THR A 137 4.28 1.52 2.70
CA THR A 137 5.41 1.35 1.77
C THR A 137 5.61 -0.13 1.40
N ARG A 138 5.51 -1.04 2.38
CA ARG A 138 5.62 -2.49 2.14
C ARG A 138 4.48 -3.00 1.26
N GLU A 139 3.24 -2.62 1.57
CA GLU A 139 2.07 -3.02 0.77
C GLU A 139 2.15 -2.49 -0.66
N ARG A 140 2.59 -1.25 -0.84
CA ARG A 140 2.81 -0.67 -2.17
C ARG A 140 3.87 -1.43 -2.96
N GLN A 141 4.97 -1.82 -2.31
CA GLN A 141 6.02 -2.61 -2.95
C GLN A 141 5.52 -4.01 -3.32
N ARG A 142 4.75 -4.65 -2.44
CA ARG A 142 4.11 -5.95 -2.71
C ARG A 142 3.15 -5.86 -3.90
N LEU A 143 2.26 -4.87 -3.91
CA LEU A 143 1.32 -4.65 -5.01
C LEU A 143 2.03 -4.43 -6.35
N LYS A 144 3.14 -3.68 -6.36
CA LYS A 144 3.95 -3.47 -7.57
C LYS A 144 4.57 -4.78 -8.08
N GLN A 145 5.03 -5.64 -7.17
CA GLN A 145 5.53 -6.97 -7.54
C GLN A 145 4.41 -7.85 -8.09
N ASP A 146 3.24 -7.85 -7.42
CA ASP A 146 2.08 -8.62 -7.86
C ASP A 146 1.56 -8.15 -9.23
N GLU A 147 1.55 -6.85 -9.50
CA GLU A 147 1.22 -6.26 -10.80
C GLU A 147 2.19 -6.75 -11.89
N GLN A 148 3.49 -6.72 -11.64
CA GLN A 148 4.50 -7.26 -12.57
C GLN A 148 4.32 -8.75 -12.81
N PHE A 149 4.02 -9.53 -11.77
CA PHE A 149 3.74 -10.95 -11.90
C PHE A 149 2.47 -11.21 -12.71
N PHE A 150 1.45 -10.38 -12.53
CA PHE A 150 0.21 -10.46 -13.31
C PHE A 150 0.47 -10.19 -14.78
N ASP A 151 1.21 -9.13 -15.11
CA ASP A 151 1.56 -8.78 -16.48
C ASP A 151 2.34 -9.91 -17.18
N GLN A 152 3.33 -10.50 -16.49
CA GLN A 152 4.07 -11.64 -17.02
C GLN A 152 3.16 -12.84 -17.31
N LYS A 153 2.25 -13.17 -16.38
CA LYS A 153 1.29 -14.26 -16.58
C LYS A 153 0.33 -13.97 -17.73
N MET A 154 -0.12 -12.72 -17.85
CA MET A 154 -0.99 -12.27 -18.93
C MET A 154 -0.30 -12.39 -20.29
N GLU A 155 0.98 -12.00 -20.38
CA GLU A 155 1.76 -12.15 -21.62
C GLU A 155 1.96 -13.61 -22.01
N ILE A 156 2.30 -14.49 -21.06
CA ILE A 156 2.38 -15.95 -21.31
C ILE A 156 1.04 -16.48 -21.84
N LEU A 157 -0.07 -16.05 -21.24
CA LEU A 157 -1.40 -16.51 -21.63
C LEU A 157 -1.77 -16.02 -23.04
N LYS A 158 -1.53 -14.74 -23.36
CA LYS A 158 -1.73 -14.19 -24.71
C LYS A 158 -0.91 -14.94 -25.75
N ALA A 159 0.37 -15.19 -25.46
CA ALA A 159 1.25 -15.96 -26.34
C ALA A 159 0.70 -17.38 -26.57
N GLY A 160 0.31 -18.08 -25.50
CA GLY A 160 -0.28 -19.41 -25.60
C GLY A 160 -1.56 -19.44 -26.44
N PHE A 161 -2.44 -18.44 -26.30
CA PHE A 161 -3.64 -18.33 -27.14
C PHE A 161 -3.32 -18.04 -28.61
N ALA A 162 -2.30 -17.22 -28.88
CA ALA A 162 -1.86 -16.95 -30.25
C ALA A 162 -1.30 -18.22 -30.92
N ASP A 163 -0.52 -19.01 -30.18
CA ASP A 163 0.00 -20.30 -30.67
C ASP A 163 -1.13 -21.30 -30.94
N LEU A 164 -2.13 -21.38 -30.06
CA LEU A 164 -3.31 -22.24 -30.25
C LEU A 164 -4.14 -21.81 -31.48
N ASP A 165 -4.34 -20.50 -31.68
CA ASP A 165 -5.06 -19.99 -32.85
C ASP A 165 -4.30 -20.30 -34.15
N LYS A 166 -2.97 -20.19 -34.12
CA LYS A 166 -2.11 -20.61 -35.24
C LYS A 166 -2.23 -22.11 -35.52
N ALA A 167 -2.09 -22.95 -34.49
CA ALA A 167 -2.22 -24.40 -34.63
C ALA A 167 -3.61 -24.81 -35.15
N LYS A 168 -4.68 -24.13 -34.69
CA LYS A 168 -6.03 -24.34 -35.19
C LYS A 168 -6.14 -24.02 -36.69
N LYS A 169 -5.61 -22.87 -37.12
CA LYS A 169 -5.61 -22.47 -38.54
C LYS A 169 -4.82 -23.45 -39.42
N GLU A 170 -3.67 -23.93 -38.94
CA GLU A 170 -2.87 -24.93 -39.64
C GLU A 170 -3.64 -26.24 -39.80
N LEU A 171 -4.27 -26.72 -38.74
CA LEU A 171 -5.09 -27.93 -38.77
C LEU A 171 -6.31 -27.79 -39.70
N GLU A 172 -6.99 -26.65 -39.67
CA GLU A 172 -8.11 -26.36 -40.58
C GLU A 172 -7.66 -26.32 -42.05
N ALA A 173 -6.46 -25.79 -42.32
CA ALA A 173 -5.88 -25.77 -43.66
C ALA A 173 -5.48 -27.19 -44.13
N GLU A 174 -4.89 -28.00 -43.26
CA GLU A 174 -4.55 -29.40 -43.56
C GLU A 174 -5.81 -30.22 -43.81
N LYS A 175 -6.84 -30.08 -42.96
CA LYS A 175 -8.14 -30.71 -43.17
C LYS A 175 -8.73 -30.32 -44.52
N ARG A 176 -8.73 -29.04 -44.88
CA ARG A 176 -9.21 -28.58 -46.19
C ARG A 176 -8.41 -29.18 -47.35
N ARG A 177 -7.09 -29.35 -47.20
CA ARG A 177 -6.25 -30.01 -48.21
C ARG A 177 -6.58 -31.50 -48.35
N TYR A 178 -6.81 -32.18 -47.23
CA TYR A 178 -7.22 -33.58 -47.22
C TYR A 178 -8.59 -33.76 -47.87
N ASP A 179 -9.57 -32.93 -47.50
CA ASP A 179 -10.93 -32.94 -48.06
C ASP A 179 -10.95 -32.57 -49.56
N ALA A 180 -10.05 -31.68 -50.00
CA ALA A 180 -9.92 -31.28 -51.40
C ALA A 180 -9.05 -32.25 -52.24
N GLN A 181 -8.37 -33.21 -51.60
CA GLN A 181 -7.69 -34.27 -52.33
C GLN A 181 -8.81 -35.11 -52.96
N PRO A 182 -8.87 -35.21 -54.29
CA PRO A 182 -9.92 -36.01 -54.92
C PRO A 182 -9.80 -37.40 -54.34
N ALA A 183 -10.88 -37.87 -53.71
CA ALA A 183 -11.05 -39.29 -53.48
C ALA A 183 -10.98 -39.90 -54.88
N ALA A 184 -9.80 -40.35 -55.29
CA ALA A 184 -9.57 -41.06 -56.56
C ALA A 184 -10.17 -42.45 -56.38
N TYR A 185 -11.48 -42.47 -56.16
CA TYR A 185 -12.27 -43.58 -55.73
C TYR A 185 -13.42 -43.65 -56.68
N TYR A 186 -13.46 -44.79 -57.36
CA TYR A 186 -14.49 -45.21 -58.28
C TYR A 186 -15.85 -44.66 -57.86
N ASP A 187 -16.44 -43.88 -58.77
CA ASP A 187 -17.79 -43.31 -58.70
C ASP A 187 -18.83 -44.43 -58.91
N ASP A 188 -18.68 -45.50 -58.13
CA ASP A 188 -19.63 -46.61 -58.03
C ASP A 188 -20.35 -46.39 -56.70
N ASP A 189 -21.51 -45.72 -56.76
CA ASP A 189 -22.37 -45.25 -55.64
C ASP A 189 -22.69 -46.34 -54.59
N ASP A 190 -22.36 -47.59 -54.90
CA ASP A 190 -22.69 -48.81 -54.19
C ASP A 190 -21.55 -49.36 -53.30
N VAL A 191 -20.40 -48.68 -53.23
CA VAL A 191 -19.23 -49.08 -52.41
C VAL A 191 -18.91 -48.02 -51.34
N PRO A 192 -18.93 -48.36 -50.03
CA PRO A 192 -18.60 -47.41 -48.96
C PRO A 192 -17.19 -46.84 -49.11
N GLY A 193 -17.01 -45.53 -48.84
CA GLY A 193 -15.72 -44.83 -49.02
C GLY A 193 -14.54 -45.41 -48.22
N TYR A 194 -14.80 -46.20 -47.16
CA TYR A 194 -13.77 -46.91 -46.39
C TYR A 194 -13.41 -48.29 -46.95
N ALA A 195 -14.22 -48.87 -47.84
CA ALA A 195 -14.11 -50.27 -48.22
C ALA A 195 -12.96 -50.52 -49.21
N MET A 196 -12.83 -49.65 -50.21
CA MET A 196 -11.79 -49.80 -51.24
C MET A 196 -10.35 -49.53 -50.72
N PRO A 197 -10.03 -48.65 -49.73
CA PRO A 197 -8.65 -48.50 -49.27
C PRO A 197 -8.22 -49.69 -48.42
N VAL A 198 -9.17 -50.26 -47.67
CA VAL A 198 -9.00 -51.51 -46.93
C VAL A 198 -8.77 -52.67 -47.90
N ALA A 199 -9.57 -52.79 -48.96
CA ALA A 199 -9.37 -53.82 -49.99
C ALA A 199 -7.96 -53.72 -50.62
N ARG A 200 -7.52 -52.52 -51.00
CA ARG A 200 -6.14 -52.29 -51.51
C ARG A 200 -5.07 -52.75 -50.51
N ALA A 201 -5.25 -52.44 -49.23
CA ALA A 201 -4.32 -52.87 -48.18
C ALA A 201 -4.31 -54.40 -47.99
N LEU A 202 -5.46 -55.07 -48.12
CA LEU A 202 -5.59 -56.53 -47.98
C LEU A 202 -4.88 -57.33 -49.09
N PHE A 203 -4.68 -56.70 -50.25
CA PHE A 203 -3.93 -57.25 -51.39
C PHE A 203 -2.52 -56.65 -51.54
N ALA A 204 -2.10 -55.76 -50.63
CA ALA A 204 -0.79 -55.11 -50.72
C ALA A 204 0.35 -56.14 -50.68
N GLY A 205 1.31 -56.01 -51.60
CA GLY A 205 2.48 -56.90 -51.70
C GLY A 205 2.25 -58.21 -52.47
N ILE A 206 1.05 -58.45 -53.00
CA ILE A 206 0.77 -59.64 -53.80
C ILE A 206 1.12 -59.39 -55.27
N THR A 207 2.19 -60.03 -55.73
CA THR A 207 2.71 -59.90 -57.11
C THR A 207 2.51 -61.17 -57.94
N ASN A 208 2.17 -62.30 -57.31
CA ASN A 208 2.01 -63.59 -57.99
C ASN A 208 0.52 -63.90 -58.25
N PRO A 209 0.12 -64.27 -59.49
CA PRO A 209 -1.28 -64.55 -59.81
C PRO A 209 -1.90 -65.72 -59.02
N LEU A 210 -1.11 -66.74 -58.67
CA LEU A 210 -1.58 -67.86 -57.83
C LEU A 210 -1.86 -67.39 -56.40
N MET A 211 -1.00 -66.52 -55.86
CA MET A 211 -1.16 -65.96 -54.52
C MET A 211 -2.33 -64.97 -54.46
N LEU A 212 -2.55 -64.20 -55.53
CA LEU A 212 -3.70 -63.31 -55.68
C LEU A 212 -5.02 -64.09 -55.63
N LYS A 213 -5.14 -65.15 -56.42
CA LYS A 213 -6.34 -66.00 -56.43
C LYS A 213 -6.58 -66.69 -55.09
N LYS A 214 -5.51 -67.15 -54.43
CA LYS A 214 -5.60 -67.74 -53.08
C LYS A 214 -6.10 -66.71 -52.08
N ARG A 215 -5.48 -65.52 -52.03
CA ARG A 215 -5.87 -64.47 -51.09
C ARG A 215 -7.29 -63.97 -51.33
N TYR A 216 -7.70 -63.81 -52.59
CA TYR A 216 -9.07 -63.44 -52.94
C TYR A 216 -10.08 -64.44 -52.37
N LYS A 217 -9.85 -65.76 -52.55
CA LYS A 217 -10.71 -66.79 -51.97
C LYS A 217 -10.73 -66.74 -50.44
N ASP A 218 -9.58 -66.54 -49.80
CA ASP A 218 -9.50 -66.44 -48.34
C ASP A 218 -10.27 -65.21 -47.81
N LEU A 219 -10.17 -64.07 -48.50
CA LEU A 219 -10.86 -62.83 -48.16
C LEU A 219 -12.36 -62.93 -48.40
N VAL A 220 -12.78 -63.45 -49.55
CA VAL A 220 -14.20 -63.74 -49.83
C VAL A 220 -14.78 -64.66 -48.77
N LYS A 221 -14.06 -65.70 -48.37
CA LYS A 221 -14.52 -66.64 -47.34
C LYS A 221 -14.72 -65.99 -45.97
N ILE A 222 -14.02 -64.91 -45.65
CA ILE A 222 -14.16 -64.20 -44.37
C ILE A 222 -15.24 -63.11 -44.48
N TYR A 223 -15.19 -62.32 -45.57
CA TYR A 223 -15.95 -61.08 -45.74
C TYR A 223 -17.22 -61.22 -46.60
N HIS A 224 -17.60 -62.43 -47.03
CA HIS A 224 -18.89 -62.66 -47.70
C HIS A 224 -20.06 -62.13 -46.85
N PRO A 225 -21.07 -61.46 -47.42
CA PRO A 225 -22.19 -60.89 -46.67
C PRO A 225 -22.97 -61.89 -45.80
N ASP A 226 -22.93 -63.18 -46.15
CA ASP A 226 -23.60 -64.25 -45.39
C ASP A 226 -22.82 -64.74 -44.16
N ASN A 227 -21.61 -64.22 -43.92
CA ASN A 227 -20.78 -64.60 -42.78
C ASN A 227 -20.94 -63.63 -41.60
N LEU A 228 -20.62 -64.09 -40.39
CA LEU A 228 -20.70 -63.29 -39.16
C LEU A 228 -19.86 -62.00 -39.19
N ALA A 229 -18.74 -62.01 -39.91
CA ALA A 229 -17.86 -60.85 -40.15
C ALA A 229 -18.00 -60.30 -41.59
N GLY A 230 -19.10 -60.62 -42.25
CA GLY A 230 -19.41 -60.22 -43.62
C GLY A 230 -19.77 -58.75 -43.74
N ASP A 231 -19.31 -58.13 -44.82
CA ASP A 231 -19.68 -56.75 -45.18
C ASP A 231 -19.85 -56.69 -46.69
N GLN A 232 -21.07 -56.37 -47.13
CA GLN A 232 -21.43 -56.30 -48.55
C GLN A 232 -20.58 -55.26 -49.30
N GLY A 233 -20.29 -54.12 -48.67
CA GLY A 233 -19.47 -53.07 -49.26
C GLY A 233 -18.01 -53.48 -49.38
N LEU A 234 -17.47 -54.10 -48.34
CA LEU A 234 -16.10 -54.61 -48.35
C LEU A 234 -15.92 -55.79 -49.32
N PHE A 235 -16.90 -56.68 -49.42
CA PHE A 235 -16.91 -57.78 -50.38
C PHE A 235 -16.82 -57.26 -51.82
N LYS A 236 -17.68 -56.31 -52.21
CA LYS A 236 -17.63 -55.66 -53.53
C LYS A 236 -16.26 -55.04 -53.78
N ALA A 237 -15.72 -54.31 -52.82
CA ALA A 237 -14.39 -53.69 -52.91
C ALA A 237 -13.26 -54.73 -53.10
N ILE A 238 -13.32 -55.85 -52.39
CA ILE A 238 -12.36 -56.96 -52.53
C ILE A 238 -12.44 -57.57 -53.94
N THR A 239 -13.63 -57.74 -54.50
CA THR A 239 -13.83 -58.27 -55.86
C THR A 239 -13.30 -57.31 -56.92
N LEU A 240 -13.63 -56.03 -56.83
CA LEU A 240 -13.15 -55.00 -57.76
C LEU A 240 -11.61 -54.91 -57.74
N GLU A 241 -11.00 -54.94 -56.56
CA GLU A 241 -9.54 -54.86 -56.44
C GLU A 241 -8.85 -56.14 -56.96
N TYR A 242 -9.45 -57.31 -56.75
CA TYR A 242 -8.97 -58.56 -57.33
C TYR A 242 -8.99 -58.53 -58.86
N GLU A 243 -10.09 -58.10 -59.48
CA GLU A 243 -10.20 -58.00 -60.94
C GLU A 243 -9.16 -57.01 -61.51
N ARG A 244 -8.98 -55.87 -60.82
CA ARG A 244 -7.98 -54.87 -61.17
C ARG A 244 -6.55 -55.43 -61.11
N LEU A 245 -6.22 -56.24 -60.12
CA LEU A 245 -4.90 -56.87 -59.98
C LEU A 245 -4.73 -58.05 -60.93
N GLN A 246 -5.79 -58.83 -61.18
CA GLN A 246 -5.78 -59.92 -62.14
C GLN A 246 -5.49 -59.39 -63.56
N GLY A 247 -6.11 -58.26 -63.93
CA GLY A 247 -5.83 -57.59 -65.21
C GLY A 247 -4.42 -57.00 -65.30
N LYS A 248 -3.81 -56.56 -64.18
CA LYS A 248 -2.43 -56.06 -64.19
C LYS A 248 -1.40 -57.18 -64.27
N ILE A 249 -1.50 -58.16 -63.37
CA ILE A 249 -0.54 -59.27 -63.29
C ILE A 249 -0.67 -60.19 -64.52
N GLY A 250 -1.89 -60.41 -65.03
CA GLY A 250 -2.12 -61.23 -66.21
C GLY A 250 -1.64 -60.61 -67.54
N ASN A 251 -1.42 -59.29 -67.59
CA ASN A 251 -0.89 -58.61 -68.78
C ASN A 251 0.65 -58.52 -68.79
N GLU A 252 1.34 -58.85 -67.69
CA GLU A 252 2.81 -58.84 -67.60
C GLU A 252 3.46 -60.14 -68.14
N ASP A 253 2.67 -61.18 -68.43
CA ASP A 253 3.14 -62.48 -68.93
C ASP A 253 3.11 -62.63 -70.49
N ILE A 254 2.81 -61.56 -71.25
CA ILE A 254 2.79 -61.56 -72.74
C ILE A 254 3.67 -60.43 -73.32
N GLY A 255 4.78 -60.11 -72.66
CA GLY A 255 5.81 -59.18 -73.14
C GLY A 255 7.14 -59.86 -73.43
#